data_AF-A0A439IGY6-F1
#
_entry.id   AF-A0A439IGY6-F1
#
_cell.length_a   1.000
_cell.length_b   1.000
_cell.length_c   1.000
_cell.angle_alpha   90.00
_cell.angle_beta   90.00
_cell.angle_gamma   90.00
#
_symmetry.space_group_name_H-M   'P 1'
#
loop_
_entity.id
_entity.type
_entity.pdbx_description
1 polymer ?
#
loop_
_entity_poly.entity_id
_entity_poly.type
_entity_poly.pdbx_seq_one_letter_code
_entity_poly.pdbx_strand_id
1 'polypeptide(L)' 'MKYALTIACLLFSIGTAVAHSGGTDASGCHHNTSTGDYHCH' A
#
# COMPACT_ATOMS: atom_id res chain seq x y z
N MET A 1 2.16 -13.26 -33.44
CA MET A 1 1.01 -12.42 -33.02
C MET A 1 0.22 -12.98 -31.83
N LYS A 2 0.17 -14.29 -31.58
CA LYS A 2 -0.66 -14.88 -30.51
C LYS A 2 -0.38 -14.34 -29.10
N TYR A 3 0.86 -13.98 -28.80
CA TYR A 3 1.26 -13.45 -27.49
C TYR A 3 1.28 -11.92 -27.41
N ALA A 4 1.11 -11.21 -28.53
CA ALA A 4 1.23 -9.75 -28.55
C ALA A 4 0.15 -9.08 -27.68
N LEU A 5 -1.08 -9.60 -27.73
CA LEU A 5 -2.17 -9.09 -26.89
C LEU A 5 -1.94 -9.40 -25.40
N THR A 6 -1.48 -10.60 -25.08
CA THR A 6 -1.18 -11.01 -23.71
C THR A 6 -0.07 -10.15 -23.09
N ILE A 7 0.99 -9.87 -23.86
CA ILE A 7 2.09 -9.00 -23.44
C ILE A 7 1.59 -7.57 -23.23
N ALA A 8 0.76 -7.03 -24.14
CA ALA A 8 0.20 -5.69 -24.01
C ALA A 8 -0.68 -5.53 -22.75
N CYS A 9 -1.50 -6.53 -22.42
CA CYS A 9 -2.31 -6.52 -21.21
C CYS A 9 -1.46 -6.55 -19.93
N LEU A 10 -0.37 -7.32 -19.90
CA LEU A 10 0.53 -7.39 -18.75
C LEU A 10 1.19 -6.02 -18.48
N LEU A 11 1.67 -5.36 -19.54
CA LEU A 11 2.31 -4.05 -19.42
C LEU A 11 1.36 -2.95 -18.94
N PHE A 12 0.07 -3.06 -19.27
CA PHE A 12 -0.95 -2.11 -18.81
C PHE A 12 -1.31 -2.28 -17.32
N SER A 13 -1.06 -3.45 -16.72
CA SER A 13 -1.37 -3.72 -15.31
C SER A 13 -0.39 -3.11 -14.30
N ILE A 14 0.66 -2.44 -14.76
CA ILE A 14 1.63 -1.75 -13.90
C ILE A 14 0.99 -0.46 -13.37
N GLY A 15 0.23 -0.57 -12.28
CA GLY A 15 -0.35 0.55 -11.56
C GLY A 15 0.64 1.20 -10.57
N THR A 16 0.43 2.48 -10.27
CA THR A 16 1.19 3.18 -9.24
C THR A 16 0.64 2.84 -7.85
N ALA A 17 1.47 2.24 -6.99
CA ALA A 17 1.14 2.09 -5.58
C ALA A 17 1.44 3.40 -4.86
N VAL A 18 0.40 4.12 -4.45
CA VAL A 18 0.54 5.35 -3.65
C VAL A 18 0.69 4.95 -2.19
N ALA A 19 1.87 5.15 -1.62
CA ALA A 19 2.07 4.98 -0.19
C ALA A 19 1.26 6.04 0.57
N HIS A 20 0.37 5.61 1.46
CA HIS A 20 -0.33 6.49 2.39
C HIS A 20 0.31 6.38 3.79
N SER A 21 0.16 7.41 4.61
CA SER A 21 0.61 7.32 6.01
C SER A 21 -0.23 6.26 6.75
N GLY A 22 0.41 5.45 7.59
CA GLY A 22 -0.23 4.36 8.34
C GLY A 22 -1.01 4.83 9.57
N GLY A 23 -1.40 6.11 9.64
CA GLY A 23 -2.05 6.70 10.82
C GLY A 23 -1.12 6.81 12.04
N THR A 24 0.19 6.74 11.85
CA THR A 24 1.18 6.91 12.92
C THR A 24 1.46 8.39 13.20
N ASP A 25 1.81 8.71 14.45
CA ASP A 25 2.29 10.02 14.85
C ASP A 25 3.68 10.35 14.25
N ALA A 26 4.21 11.53 14.56
CA ALA A 26 5.54 11.98 14.10
C ALA A 26 6.69 11.08 14.59
N SER A 27 6.45 10.24 15.59
CA SER A 27 7.40 9.27 16.14
C SER A 27 7.25 7.87 15.55
N GLY A 28 6.28 7.64 14.66
CA GLY A 28 6.02 6.32 14.07
C GLY A 28 5.09 5.45 14.90
N CYS A 29 4.38 6.01 15.88
CA CYS A 29 3.52 5.25 16.79
C CYS A 29 2.04 5.40 16.47
N HIS A 30 1.28 4.33 16.68
CA HIS A 30 -0.16 4.26 16.46
C HIS A 30 -0.88 3.95 17.77
N HIS A 31 -1.84 4.80 18.13
CA HIS A 31 -2.68 4.61 19.30
C HIS A 31 -4.02 4.03 18.88
N ASN A 32 -4.26 2.75 19.19
CA ASN A 32 -5.54 2.10 18.92
C ASN A 32 -6.54 2.46 20.02
N THR A 33 -7.42 3.43 19.76
CA THR A 33 -8.46 3.86 20.71
C THR A 33 -9.50 2.79 21.05
N SER A 34 -9.59 1.73 20.24
CA SER A 34 -10.54 0.63 20.46
C SER A 34 -10.05 -0.38 21.50
N THR A 35 -8.73 -0.56 21.61
CA THR A 35 -8.11 -1.51 22.56
C THR A 35 -7.32 -0.83 23.67
N GLY A 36 -6.94 0.44 23.48
CA GLY A 36 -6.00 1.15 24.35
C GLY A 36 -4.54 0.84 24.04
N ASP A 37 -4.24 0.10 22.96
CA ASP A 37 -2.86 -0.26 22.63
C ASP A 37 -2.11 0.92 22.02
N TYR A 38 -0.90 1.16 22.51
CA TYR A 38 0.05 2.08 21.91
C TYR A 38 1.18 1.27 21.30
N HIS A 39 1.20 1.20 19.97
CA HIS A 39 2.19 0.41 19.23
C HIS A 39 3.05 1.35 18.40
N CYS A 40 4.36 1.35 18.67
CA CYS A 40 5.34 2.01 17.83
C CYS A 40 5.89 1.04 16.80
N HIS A 41 5.97 1.48 15.53
CA HIS A 41 6.59 0.72 14.45
C HIS A 41 8.08 1.03 14.37
#